data_AF-A0A822D8M4-F1
#
_entry.id   AF-A0A822D8M4-F1
#
_cell.length_a   1.000
_cell.length_b   1.000
_cell.length_c   1.000
_cell.angle_alpha   90.00
_cell.angle_beta   90.00
_cell.angle_gamma   90.00
#
_symmetry.space_group_name_H-M   'P 1'
#
loop_
_entity.id
_entity.type
_entity.pdbx_description
1 polymer ?
#
loop_
_entity_poly.entity_id
_entity_poly.type
_entity_poly.pdbx_seq_one_letter_code
_entity_poly.pdbx_strand_id
1 'polypeptide(L)'
;CPIPNLPPRPYTIQSVELVHIAYDDRYLITQNEIIVHLTGNKRLTVFTNMAFDKDYKLCGYEGQIRNFGLTFDPSTNIERQGIIYLICNITQTFCNGPLKQYSSVNKCIQYLTTSVPYGSYDRGDQGNVACRTIHVYFVPLLPSVHCPHVGPTGGGACTDKTINFYYNQPNFLKCAHKQ
;
A
#
# COMPACT_ATOMS: atom_id res chain seq x y z
N CYS A 1 21.40 -11.43 10.72
CA CYS A 1 22.71 -11.46 10.06
C CYS A 1 23.02 -10.10 9.45
N PRO A 2 24.14 -9.44 9.77
CA PRO A 2 24.57 -8.25 9.05
C PRO A 2 25.04 -8.67 7.64
N ILE A 3 24.52 -8.00 6.61
CA ILE A 3 24.99 -8.19 5.24
C ILE A 3 26.24 -7.32 5.07
N PRO A 4 27.41 -7.89 4.72
CA PRO A 4 28.64 -7.11 4.52
C PRO A 4 28.46 -6.10 3.38
N ASN A 5 29.06 -4.92 3.50
CA ASN A 5 29.06 -3.82 2.51
C ASN A 5 27.71 -3.13 2.26
N LEU A 6 26.76 -3.24 3.18
CA LEU A 6 25.55 -2.41 3.10
C LEU A 6 25.92 -0.95 3.37
N PRO A 7 25.52 0.02 2.51
CA PRO A 7 25.74 1.43 2.79
C PRO A 7 25.12 1.79 4.16
N PRO A 8 25.69 2.78 4.88
CA PRO A 8 25.16 3.20 6.17
C PRO A 8 23.66 3.46 6.02
N ARG A 9 22.84 2.81 6.87
CA ARG A 9 21.39 2.95 6.80
C ARG A 9 21.08 4.45 6.93
N PRO A 10 20.50 5.09 5.90
CA PRO A 10 20.34 6.54 5.90
C PRO A 10 19.38 7.02 7.00
N TYR A 11 18.60 6.09 7.57
CA TYR A 11 17.59 6.37 8.57
C TYR A 11 17.67 5.36 9.73
N THR A 12 17.84 5.86 10.96
CA THR A 12 17.75 5.07 12.19
C THR A 12 16.44 5.36 12.91
N ILE A 13 15.90 4.36 13.61
CA ILE A 13 14.69 4.51 14.42
C ILE A 13 15.01 5.40 15.63
N GLN A 14 14.26 6.48 15.78
CA GLN A 14 14.35 7.41 16.92
C GLN A 14 13.34 7.06 18.00
N SER A 15 12.09 6.79 17.61
CA SER A 15 11.03 6.41 18.56
C SER A 15 9.94 5.61 17.85
N VAL A 16 9.11 4.95 18.66
CA VAL A 16 7.93 4.21 18.21
C VAL A 16 6.75 4.68 19.03
N GLU A 17 5.68 5.08 18.36
CA GLU A 17 4.44 5.58 18.93
C GLU A 17 3.31 4.63 18.58
N LEU A 18 2.54 4.20 19.58
CA LEU A 18 1.34 3.39 19.39
C LEU A 18 0.14 4.33 19.40
N VAL A 19 -0.46 4.53 18.23
CA VAL A 19 -1.47 5.56 17.99
C VAL A 19 -2.87 5.05 18.30
N HIS A 20 -3.14 3.81 17.90
CA HIS A 20 -4.45 3.20 18.05
C HIS A 20 -4.32 1.72 18.34
N ILE A 21 -5.12 1.24 19.30
CA ILE A 21 -5.37 -0.17 19.51
C ILE A 21 -6.87 -0.40 19.52
N ALA A 22 -7.35 -1.29 18.66
CA ALA A 22 -8.71 -1.80 18.71
C ALA A 22 -8.70 -3.33 18.85
N TYR A 23 -9.67 -3.82 19.62
CA TYR A 23 -9.87 -5.24 19.89
C TYR A 23 -11.24 -5.63 19.31
N ASP A 24 -11.31 -6.74 18.57
CA ASP A 24 -12.60 -7.38 18.26
C ASP A 24 -12.83 -8.46 19.33
N ASP A 25 -13.82 -8.28 20.20
CA ASP A 25 -14.03 -9.25 21.28
C ASP A 25 -14.70 -10.54 20.79
N ARG A 26 -15.28 -10.52 19.58
CA ARG A 26 -15.90 -11.71 18.97
C ARG A 26 -14.86 -12.69 18.44
N TYR A 27 -13.68 -12.19 18.09
CA TYR A 27 -12.55 -12.98 17.59
C TYR A 27 -11.28 -12.41 18.17
N LEU A 28 -10.45 -13.17 18.89
CA LEU A 28 -9.22 -12.66 19.53
C LEU A 28 -8.25 -12.00 18.52
N ILE A 29 -8.48 -10.73 18.21
CA ILE A 29 -7.81 -9.97 17.16
C ILE A 29 -7.49 -8.59 17.70
N THR A 30 -6.24 -8.17 17.54
CA THR A 30 -5.81 -6.81 17.85
C THR A 30 -5.43 -6.07 16.58
N GLN A 31 -5.68 -4.78 16.60
CA GLN A 31 -5.37 -3.88 15.52
C GLN A 31 -4.50 -2.79 16.06
N ASN A 32 -3.41 -2.51 15.39
CA ASN A 32 -2.44 -1.57 15.90
C ASN A 32 -2.05 -0.63 14.78
N GLU A 33 -2.16 0.67 15.05
CA GLU A 33 -1.50 1.70 14.26
C GLU A 33 -0.25 2.15 15.03
N ILE A 34 0.92 1.94 14.45
CA ILE A 34 2.21 2.25 15.04
C ILE A 34 2.94 3.25 14.14
N ILE A 35 3.40 4.37 14.67
CA ILE A 35 4.29 5.30 13.96
C ILE A 35 5.73 5.08 14.44
N VAL A 36 6.60 4.66 13.53
CA VAL A 36 8.04 4.58 13.72
C VAL A 36 8.67 5.88 13.24
N HIS A 37 9.14 6.71 14.16
CA HIS A 37 9.86 7.94 13.85
C HIS A 37 11.31 7.60 13.53
N LEU A 38 11.81 8.14 12.44
CA LEU A 38 13.15 7.92 11.90
C LEU A 38 13.92 9.24 11.85
N THR A 39 15.26 9.15 11.86
CA THR A 39 16.13 10.33 11.70
C THR A 39 15.77 11.16 10.46
N GLY A 40 15.89 12.49 10.58
CA GLY A 40 15.51 13.42 9.51
C GLY A 40 14.00 13.69 9.43
N ASN A 41 13.28 13.57 10.55
CA ASN A 41 11.83 13.78 10.67
C ASN A 41 11.01 12.93 9.70
N LYS A 42 11.52 11.74 9.36
CA LYS A 42 10.81 10.76 8.54
C LYS A 42 9.99 9.87 9.46
N ARG A 43 8.89 9.34 8.97
CA ARG A 43 8.02 8.44 9.73
C ARG A 43 7.58 7.28 8.87
N LEU A 44 7.52 6.10 9.45
CA LEU A 44 6.97 4.90 8.86
C LEU A 44 5.77 4.51 9.70
N THR A 45 4.60 4.36 9.09
CA THR A 45 3.42 3.92 9.84
C THR A 45 3.23 2.42 9.59
N VAL A 46 2.87 1.66 10.60
CA VAL A 46 2.66 0.23 10.53
C VAL A 46 1.25 -0.04 11.02
N PHE A 47 0.43 -0.57 10.14
CA PHE A 47 -0.90 -1.06 10.48
C PHE A 47 -0.80 -2.56 10.55
N THR A 48 -1.17 -3.15 11.69
CA THR A 48 -1.17 -4.59 11.85
C THR A 48 -2.50 -5.05 12.38
N ASN A 49 -3.06 -6.08 11.77
CA ASN A 49 -4.06 -6.94 12.38
C ASN A 49 -3.36 -8.20 12.81
N MET A 50 -3.55 -8.59 14.07
CA MET A 50 -2.94 -9.77 14.65
C MET A 50 -4.06 -10.65 15.21
N ALA A 51 -4.16 -11.87 14.72
CA ALA A 51 -5.11 -12.88 15.16
C ALA A 51 -4.42 -13.84 16.14
N PHE A 52 -5.13 -14.17 17.21
CA PHE A 52 -4.64 -15.04 18.27
C PHE A 52 -5.52 -16.29 18.39
N ASP A 53 -4.90 -17.40 18.73
CA ASP A 53 -5.61 -18.62 19.12
C ASP A 53 -6.16 -18.51 20.56
N LYS A 54 -6.86 -19.56 21.01
CA LYS A 54 -7.46 -19.62 22.35
C LYS A 54 -6.46 -19.55 23.51
N ASP A 55 -5.17 -19.78 23.24
CA ASP A 55 -4.10 -19.69 24.23
C ASP A 55 -3.36 -18.33 24.14
N TYR A 56 -3.95 -17.35 23.43
CA TYR A 56 -3.36 -16.04 23.14
C TYR A 56 -2.06 -16.08 22.34
N LYS A 57 -1.82 -17.13 21.55
CA LYS A 57 -0.65 -17.20 20.66
C LYS A 57 -0.99 -16.59 19.31
N LEU A 58 -0.08 -15.76 18.78
CA LEU A 58 -0.23 -15.17 17.45
C LEU A 58 -0.28 -16.28 16.39
N CYS A 59 -1.39 -16.38 15.67
CA CYS A 59 -1.63 -17.43 14.68
C CYS A 59 -1.79 -16.87 13.26
N GLY A 60 -2.08 -15.58 13.12
CA GLY A 60 -2.21 -14.88 11.86
C GLY A 60 -1.84 -13.42 12.02
N TYR A 61 -1.20 -12.83 11.02
CA TYR A 61 -0.94 -11.40 11.00
C TYR A 61 -1.11 -10.87 9.57
N GLU A 62 -1.74 -9.72 9.45
CA GLU A 62 -1.75 -8.92 8.23
C GLU A 62 -1.13 -7.57 8.57
N GLY A 63 -0.15 -7.16 7.77
CA GLY A 63 0.62 -5.95 8.01
C GLY A 63 0.65 -5.07 6.78
N GLN A 64 0.40 -3.79 6.97
CA GLN A 64 0.72 -2.78 5.98
C GLN A 64 1.78 -1.84 6.55
N ILE A 65 2.88 -1.69 5.79
CA ILE A 65 3.90 -0.69 6.06
C ILE A 65 3.65 0.50 5.13
N ARG A 66 3.52 1.65 5.76
CA ARG A 66 3.21 2.95 5.18
C ARG A 66 4.49 3.80 5.14
N ASN A 67 4.66 4.64 4.11
CA ASN A 67 5.85 5.47 3.84
C ASN A 67 7.11 4.71 3.39
N PHE A 68 6.94 3.64 2.60
CA PHE A 68 8.08 2.90 2.03
C PHE A 68 8.91 3.74 1.02
N GLY A 69 8.30 4.79 0.45
CA GLY A 69 8.88 5.66 -0.57
C GLY A 69 9.94 6.65 -0.09
N LEU A 70 10.77 6.32 0.91
CA LEU A 70 11.88 7.16 1.37
C LEU A 70 13.01 7.35 0.31
N THR A 71 12.78 6.91 -0.93
CA THR A 71 13.62 7.12 -2.12
C THR A 71 13.03 8.12 -3.13
N PHE A 72 11.84 8.70 -2.88
CA PHE A 72 11.13 9.64 -3.77
C PHE A 72 10.42 10.74 -2.95
N ASP A 73 10.39 11.99 -3.42
CA ASP A 73 9.73 13.11 -2.72
C ASP A 73 8.40 13.51 -3.39
N PRO A 74 7.27 12.87 -3.00
CA PRO A 74 5.96 13.16 -3.57
C PRO A 74 5.45 14.57 -3.23
N SER A 75 6.20 15.43 -2.54
CA SER A 75 5.75 16.79 -2.22
C SER A 75 5.86 17.77 -3.39
N THR A 76 6.66 17.47 -4.42
CA THR A 76 6.86 18.40 -5.56
C THR A 76 5.96 18.06 -6.76
N ASN A 77 5.39 19.09 -7.40
CA ASN A 77 4.52 18.89 -8.56
C ASN A 77 5.23 18.26 -9.76
N ILE A 78 6.52 18.54 -9.94
CA ILE A 78 7.32 17.99 -11.04
C ILE A 78 7.48 16.48 -10.90
N GLU A 79 7.85 16.02 -9.71
CA GLU A 79 7.99 14.58 -9.43
C GLU A 79 6.64 13.86 -9.53
N ARG A 80 5.55 14.47 -9.05
CA ARG A 80 4.19 13.94 -9.19
C ARG A 80 3.80 13.71 -10.65
N GLN A 81 4.04 14.70 -11.50
CA GLN A 81 3.75 14.59 -12.93
C GLN A 81 4.60 13.50 -13.57
N GLY A 82 5.90 13.44 -13.25
CA GLY A 82 6.81 12.39 -13.74
C GLY A 82 6.31 10.98 -13.43
N ILE A 83 5.82 10.74 -12.21
CA ILE A 83 5.22 9.45 -11.83
C ILE A 83 3.93 9.15 -12.59
N ILE A 84 3.04 10.14 -12.74
CA ILE A 84 1.81 9.95 -13.53
C ILE A 84 2.15 9.60 -14.98
N TYR A 85 3.13 10.28 -15.59
CA TYR A 85 3.63 9.94 -16.92
C TYR A 85 4.19 8.53 -16.99
N LEU A 86 4.98 8.11 -15.99
CA LEU A 86 5.51 6.74 -15.89
C LEU A 86 4.37 5.71 -15.86
N ILE A 87 3.39 5.90 -14.96
CA ILE A 87 2.25 5.00 -14.82
C ILE A 87 1.53 4.85 -16.14
N CYS A 88 1.20 5.98 -16.79
CA CYS A 88 0.39 5.98 -18.00
C CYS A 88 1.11 5.37 -19.20
N ASN A 89 2.43 5.59 -19.35
CA ASN A 89 3.21 4.98 -20.42
C ASN A 89 3.35 3.46 -20.26
N ILE A 90 3.69 2.98 -19.05
CA ILE A 90 3.79 1.54 -18.79
C ILE A 90 2.41 0.88 -18.98
N THR A 91 1.36 1.48 -18.43
CA THR A 91 -0.01 0.97 -18.59
C THR A 91 -0.38 0.88 -20.06
N GLN A 92 -0.15 1.91 -20.87
CA GLN A 92 -0.49 1.89 -22.29
C GLN A 92 0.34 0.87 -23.09
N THR A 93 1.58 0.62 -22.67
CA THR A 93 2.50 -0.31 -23.34
C THR A 93 2.09 -1.77 -23.13
N PHE A 94 1.73 -2.13 -21.90
CA PHE A 94 1.53 -3.54 -21.50
C PHE A 94 0.06 -3.94 -21.34
N CYS A 95 -0.84 -2.99 -21.03
CA CYS A 95 -2.25 -3.26 -20.84
C CYS A 95 -3.02 -3.06 -22.15
N ASN A 96 -2.99 -4.08 -23.01
CA ASN A 96 -3.60 -4.07 -24.35
C ASN A 96 -4.77 -5.05 -24.48
N GLY A 97 -5.55 -4.92 -25.56
CA GLY A 97 -6.66 -5.82 -25.85
C GLY A 97 -7.66 -5.89 -24.67
N PRO A 98 -8.00 -7.08 -24.14
CA PRO A 98 -8.89 -7.22 -22.99
C PRO A 98 -8.39 -6.56 -21.71
N LEU A 99 -7.07 -6.33 -21.59
CA LEU A 99 -6.46 -5.71 -20.41
C LEU A 99 -6.39 -4.19 -20.52
N LYS A 100 -6.89 -3.59 -21.60
CA LYS A 100 -6.84 -2.14 -21.83
C LYS A 100 -7.57 -1.37 -20.72
N GLN A 101 -6.84 -0.47 -20.06
CA GLN A 101 -7.38 0.33 -18.94
C GLN A 101 -7.80 1.75 -19.33
N TYR A 102 -7.12 2.33 -20.33
CA TYR A 102 -7.36 3.69 -20.79
C TYR A 102 -7.43 3.71 -22.32
N SER A 103 -8.19 4.66 -22.88
CA SER A 103 -8.28 4.83 -24.34
C SER A 103 -6.98 5.37 -24.95
N SER A 104 -6.22 6.17 -24.19
CA SER A 104 -4.89 6.68 -24.56
C SER A 104 -4.07 7.11 -23.32
N VAL A 105 -2.76 7.34 -23.50
CA VAL A 105 -1.87 7.90 -22.46
C VAL A 105 -2.42 9.23 -21.93
N ASN A 106 -2.86 10.14 -22.80
CA ASN A 106 -3.41 11.44 -22.39
C ASN A 106 -4.67 11.30 -21.53
N LYS A 107 -5.52 10.30 -21.82
CA LYS A 107 -6.71 10.04 -21.01
C LYS A 107 -6.37 9.44 -19.64
N CYS A 108 -5.32 8.62 -19.57
CA CYS A 108 -4.76 8.18 -18.29
C CYS A 108 -4.23 9.37 -17.47
N ILE A 109 -3.40 10.23 -18.06
CA ILE A 109 -2.83 11.40 -17.37
C ILE A 109 -3.94 12.32 -16.87
N GLN A 110 -4.92 12.62 -17.73
CA GLN A 110 -6.07 13.44 -17.37
C GLN A 110 -6.78 12.85 -16.15
N TYR A 111 -7.13 11.56 -16.19
CA TYR A 111 -7.82 10.89 -15.09
C TYR A 111 -7.00 10.90 -13.78
N LEU A 112 -5.72 10.51 -13.83
CA LEU A 112 -4.87 10.46 -12.64
C LEU A 112 -4.56 11.83 -12.04
N THR A 113 -4.62 12.90 -12.85
CA THR A 113 -4.38 14.28 -12.38
C THR A 113 -5.64 14.90 -11.78
N THR A 114 -6.83 14.57 -12.29
CA THR A 114 -8.08 15.27 -11.92
C THR A 114 -9.02 14.46 -11.03
N SER A 115 -8.98 13.14 -11.13
CA SER A 115 -10.01 12.25 -10.56
C SER A 115 -9.47 11.34 -9.47
N VAL A 116 -8.15 11.20 -9.37
CA VAL A 116 -7.50 10.33 -8.40
C VAL A 116 -6.65 11.20 -7.48
N PRO A 117 -6.85 11.17 -6.16
CA PRO A 117 -5.96 11.86 -5.25
C PRO A 117 -4.54 11.30 -5.42
N TYR A 118 -3.52 12.16 -5.40
CA TYR A 118 -2.14 11.66 -5.50
C TYR A 118 -1.82 10.70 -4.35
N GLY A 119 -2.33 11.04 -3.16
CA GLY A 119 -2.10 10.29 -1.94
C GLY A 119 -0.63 10.34 -1.54
N SER A 120 -0.25 9.35 -0.75
CA SER A 120 1.11 9.19 -0.26
C SER A 120 1.39 7.70 -0.08
N TYR A 121 2.67 7.32 -0.04
CA TYR A 121 3.07 5.91 0.08
C TYR A 121 2.70 5.30 1.44
N ASP A 122 2.28 6.11 2.42
CA ASP A 122 1.52 5.58 3.53
C ASP A 122 0.21 4.96 3.05
N ARG A 123 -0.62 5.71 2.35
CA ARG A 123 -1.87 5.23 1.78
C ARG A 123 -1.67 4.43 0.48
N GLY A 124 -0.54 3.75 0.30
CA GLY A 124 -0.16 3.03 -0.93
C GLY A 124 -0.98 1.77 -1.25
N ASP A 125 -2.08 1.55 -0.54
CA ASP A 125 -3.04 0.48 -0.80
C ASP A 125 -4.47 1.02 -0.98
N GLN A 126 -4.62 2.35 -1.04
CA GLN A 126 -5.90 3.04 -1.21
C GLN A 126 -6.13 3.43 -2.67
N GLY A 127 -7.27 4.06 -2.96
CA GLY A 127 -7.64 4.55 -4.29
C GLY A 127 -6.87 5.79 -4.74
N ASN A 128 -5.54 5.76 -4.71
CA ASN A 128 -4.69 6.91 -5.03
C ASN A 128 -3.55 6.60 -6.01
N VAL A 129 -2.87 7.64 -6.49
CA VAL A 129 -1.75 7.50 -7.44
C VAL A 129 -0.60 6.72 -6.82
N ALA A 130 -0.29 6.91 -5.53
CA ALA A 130 0.78 6.17 -4.85
C ALA A 130 0.60 4.64 -4.90
N CYS A 131 -0.63 4.14 -4.69
CA CYS A 131 -0.95 2.72 -4.87
C CYS A 131 -0.70 2.26 -6.31
N ARG A 132 -1.12 3.07 -7.28
CA ARG A 132 -0.96 2.77 -8.71
C ARG A 132 0.51 2.77 -9.13
N THR A 133 1.35 3.63 -8.54
CA THR A 133 2.80 3.61 -8.73
C THR A 133 3.40 2.28 -8.29
N ILE A 134 2.96 1.73 -7.15
CA ILE A 134 3.43 0.42 -6.69
C ILE A 134 3.02 -0.65 -7.71
N HIS A 135 1.74 -0.68 -8.09
CA HIS A 135 1.23 -1.72 -8.98
C HIS A 135 1.76 -1.63 -10.41
N VAL A 136 2.12 -0.44 -10.92
CA VAL A 136 2.62 -0.31 -12.28
C VAL A 136 4.00 -0.96 -12.48
N TYR A 137 4.83 -1.05 -11.43
CA TYR A 137 6.10 -1.77 -11.50
C TYR A 137 5.92 -3.28 -11.71
N PHE A 138 4.77 -3.84 -11.34
CA PHE A 138 4.47 -5.26 -11.53
C PHE A 138 3.70 -5.56 -12.82
N VAL A 139 3.21 -4.54 -13.53
CA VAL A 139 2.49 -4.70 -14.80
C VAL A 139 3.33 -5.48 -15.83
N PRO A 140 4.63 -5.21 -16.06
CA PRO A 140 5.43 -5.98 -17.01
C PRO A 140 5.64 -7.45 -16.61
N LEU A 141 5.51 -7.79 -15.33
CA LEU A 141 5.74 -9.15 -14.81
C LEU A 141 4.48 -10.02 -14.93
N LEU A 142 3.30 -9.46 -14.61
CA LEU A 142 2.03 -10.18 -14.70
C LEU A 142 0.87 -9.22 -15.04
N PRO A 143 0.72 -8.84 -16.33
CA PRO A 143 -0.27 -7.86 -16.76
C PRO A 143 -1.70 -8.23 -16.40
N SER A 144 -2.07 -9.51 -16.47
CA SER A 144 -3.44 -9.99 -16.21
C SER A 144 -3.92 -9.69 -14.80
N VAL A 145 -3.01 -9.64 -13.82
CA VAL A 145 -3.31 -9.31 -12.42
C VAL A 145 -3.19 -7.81 -12.18
N HIS A 146 -2.14 -7.17 -12.70
CA HIS A 146 -1.81 -5.80 -12.29
C HIS A 146 -2.39 -4.69 -13.19
N CYS A 147 -2.79 -4.99 -14.43
CA CYS A 147 -3.45 -3.99 -15.27
C CYS A 147 -4.76 -3.46 -14.64
N PRO A 148 -5.67 -4.30 -14.12
CA PRO A 148 -6.86 -3.79 -13.43
C PRO A 148 -6.54 -2.84 -12.27
N HIS A 149 -5.41 -3.07 -11.57
CA HIS A 149 -5.03 -2.29 -10.39
C HIS A 149 -4.56 -0.87 -10.72
N VAL A 150 -4.05 -0.64 -11.93
CA VAL A 150 -3.59 0.70 -12.38
C VAL A 150 -4.66 1.47 -13.15
N GLY A 151 -5.78 0.83 -13.52
CA GLY A 151 -6.88 1.45 -14.27
C GLY A 151 -7.97 2.09 -13.41
N PRO A 152 -8.99 2.73 -14.02
CA PRO A 152 -9.97 3.56 -13.30
C PRO A 152 -10.70 2.87 -12.14
N THR A 153 -10.98 1.57 -12.26
CA THR A 153 -11.67 0.81 -11.19
C THR A 153 -10.78 0.47 -10.01
N GLY A 154 -9.44 0.57 -10.18
CA GLY A 154 -8.47 0.15 -9.18
C GLY A 154 -8.38 -1.37 -8.99
N GLY A 155 -9.18 -2.15 -9.72
CA GLY A 155 -9.15 -3.62 -9.71
C GLY A 155 -9.34 -4.24 -8.32
N GLY A 156 -9.98 -3.53 -7.39
CA GLY A 156 -10.10 -3.92 -5.97
C GLY A 156 -8.82 -3.78 -5.14
N ALA A 157 -7.67 -3.57 -5.77
CA ALA A 157 -6.39 -3.38 -5.08
C ALA A 157 -6.16 -1.91 -4.72
N CYS A 158 -6.29 -1.00 -5.68
CA CYS A 158 -6.17 0.45 -5.49
C CYS A 158 -7.55 1.08 -5.44
N THR A 159 -8.30 0.71 -4.41
CA THR A 159 -9.61 1.27 -4.06
C THR A 159 -9.58 1.72 -2.61
N ASP A 160 -10.46 2.65 -2.23
CA ASP A 160 -10.54 3.07 -0.85
C ASP A 160 -11.05 1.93 0.03
N LYS A 161 -10.23 1.56 1.02
CA LYS A 161 -10.51 0.48 1.95
C LYS A 161 -10.89 1.07 3.28
N THR A 162 -12.05 0.68 3.77
CA THR A 162 -12.45 0.96 5.16
C THR A 162 -11.67 0.08 6.11
N ILE A 163 -11.66 0.42 7.39
CA ILE A 163 -11.03 -0.42 8.41
C ILE A 163 -11.63 -1.85 8.43
N ASN A 164 -12.94 -1.98 8.15
CA ASN A 164 -13.63 -3.27 8.06
C ASN A 164 -13.13 -4.18 6.94
N PHE A 165 -12.56 -3.63 5.86
CA PHE A 165 -11.96 -4.42 4.79
C PHE A 165 -10.84 -5.33 5.32
N TYR A 166 -10.10 -4.88 6.34
CA TYR A 166 -9.01 -5.65 6.91
C TYR A 166 -9.46 -6.68 7.96
N TYR A 167 -10.66 -6.56 8.53
CA TYR A 167 -11.18 -7.57 9.48
C TYR A 167 -11.82 -8.76 8.78
N ASN A 168 -12.43 -8.53 7.63
CA ASN A 168 -13.27 -9.52 6.96
C ASN A 168 -12.50 -10.34 5.91
N GLN A 169 -11.16 -10.36 5.96
CA GLN A 169 -10.36 -11.20 5.07
C GLN A 169 -10.53 -12.68 5.45
N PRO A 170 -11.13 -13.51 4.58
CA PRO A 170 -11.58 -14.86 4.93
C PRO A 170 -10.46 -15.83 5.31
N ASN A 171 -9.21 -15.54 4.93
CA ASN A 171 -8.04 -16.36 5.29
C ASN A 171 -7.41 -15.95 6.63
N PHE A 172 -7.50 -14.67 7.02
CA PHE A 172 -6.93 -14.16 8.27
C PHE A 172 -7.65 -14.75 9.49
N LEU A 173 -8.96 -14.91 9.40
CA LEU A 173 -9.79 -15.46 10.47
C LEU A 173 -9.67 -16.97 10.66
N LYS A 174 -9.00 -17.69 9.74
CA LYS A 174 -8.97 -19.17 9.76
C LYS A 174 -8.46 -19.74 11.09
N CYS A 175 -7.56 -19.03 11.76
CA CYS A 175 -7.00 -19.44 13.05
C CYS A 175 -7.49 -18.62 14.25
N ALA A 176 -8.18 -17.49 14.00
CA ALA A 176 -8.61 -16.58 15.06
C ALA A 176 -9.66 -17.28 15.94
N HIS A 177 -9.44 -17.30 17.26
CA HIS A 177 -10.40 -17.89 18.18
C HIS A 177 -11.67 -17.03 18.26
N LYS A 178 -12.81 -17.62 17.91
CA LYS A 178 -14.13 -17.02 18.10
C LYS A 178 -14.62 -17.27 19.52
N GLN A 179 -14.96 -16.21 20.24
CA GLN A 179 -15.55 -16.27 21.58
C GLN A 179 -17.04 -16.61 21.52
#